data_AF-A0A6P0XT46-F1
#
_entry.id   AF-A0A6P0XT46-F1
#
_cell.length_a   1.000
_cell.length_b   1.000
_cell.length_c   1.000
_cell.angle_alpha   90.00
_cell.angle_beta   90.00
_cell.angle_gamma   90.00
#
_symmetry.space_group_name_H-M   'P 1'
#
loop_
_entity.id
_entity.type
_entity.pdbx_description
1 polymer ?
#
loop_
_entity_poly.entity_id
_entity_poly.type
_entity_poly.pdbx_seq_one_letter_code
_entity_poly.pdbx_strand_id
1 'polypeptide(L)' 'MAKSCDAVLFGAVGDAQYDHLDRHLRPEQAVLGLRKELGLFANLRPAKVFEGMEYLSPLRPEVASKIDMMIV' A
#
# COMPACT_ATOMS: atom_id res chain seq x y z
N MET A 1 -11.74 11.00 -15.02
CA MET A 1 -10.32 10.89 -15.40
C MET A 1 -9.77 9.51 -15.05
N ALA A 2 -9.74 9.05 -13.79
CA ALA A 2 -9.22 7.71 -13.48
C ALA A 2 -9.96 6.55 -14.18
N LYS A 3 -11.31 6.61 -14.26
CA LYS A 3 -12.14 5.58 -14.94
C LYS A 3 -11.86 5.40 -16.44
N SER A 4 -11.22 6.38 -17.09
CA SER A 4 -10.93 6.33 -18.53
C SER A 4 -9.47 5.94 -18.83
N CYS A 5 -8.68 5.62 -17.81
CA CYS A 5 -7.28 5.20 -17.97
C CYS A 5 -7.17 3.67 -17.88
N ASP A 6 -6.19 3.10 -18.57
CA ASP A 6 -5.89 1.66 -18.49
C ASP A 6 -5.23 1.26 -17.16
N ALA A 7 -4.48 2.19 -16.55
CA ALA A 7 -3.79 1.98 -15.28
C ALA A 7 -3.68 3.29 -14.49
N VAL A 8 -3.50 3.15 -13.17
CA VAL A 8 -3.28 4.28 -12.25
C VAL A 8 -2.01 4.01 -11.45
N LEU A 9 -1.02 4.90 -11.59
CA LEU A 9 0.12 4.97 -10.68
C LEU A 9 -0.22 5.95 -9.56
N PHE A 10 -0.31 5.45 -8.33
CA PHE A 10 -0.70 6.22 -7.16
C PHE A 10 0.49 6.34 -6.19
N GLY A 11 0.76 7.54 -5.70
CA GLY A 11 1.82 7.81 -4.72
C GLY A 11 1.36 7.54 -3.28
N ALA A 12 1.37 8.59 -2.46
CA ALA A 12 0.90 8.56 -1.08
C ALA A 12 -0.20 9.61 -0.85
N VAL A 13 -0.99 9.42 0.20
CA VAL A 13 -1.99 10.38 0.68
C VAL A 13 -1.98 10.41 2.20
N GLY A 14 -2.31 11.57 2.76
CA GLY A 14 -2.35 11.83 4.20
C GLY A 14 -1.35 12.91 4.58
N ASP A 15 -1.76 13.77 5.52
CA ASP A 15 -0.93 14.87 6.04
C ASP A 15 -1.48 15.29 7.41
N ALA A 16 -0.58 15.40 8.40
CA ALA A 16 -0.92 15.73 9.78
C ALA A 16 -1.66 17.07 9.90
N GLN A 17 -1.48 18.00 8.96
CA GLN A 17 -2.20 19.26 8.95
C GLN A 17 -3.73 19.08 8.87
N TYR A 18 -4.22 17.95 8.35
CA TYR A 18 -5.64 17.66 8.16
C TYR A 18 -6.24 16.72 9.22
N ASP A 19 -5.47 16.28 10.21
CA ASP A 19 -5.94 15.34 11.23
C ASP A 19 -7.07 15.89 12.11
N HIS A 20 -7.16 17.22 12.22
CA HIS A 20 -8.22 17.92 12.95
C HIS A 20 -9.56 17.93 12.20
N LEU A 21 -9.58 17.59 10.90
CA LEU A 21 -10.81 17.56 10.12
C LEU A 21 -11.66 16.34 10.48
N ASP A 22 -12.97 16.48 10.28
CA ASP A 22 -13.89 15.36 10.31
C ASP A 22 -13.46 14.27 9.34
N ARG A 23 -13.66 13.01 9.73
CA ARG A 23 -13.15 11.84 8.99
C ARG A 23 -13.47 11.86 7.49
N HIS A 24 -14.66 12.32 7.11
CA HIS A 24 -15.11 12.35 5.71
C HIS A 24 -14.42 13.43 4.86
N LEU A 25 -13.78 14.41 5.49
CA LEU A 25 -13.03 15.49 4.85
C LEU A 25 -11.53 15.21 4.79
N ARG A 26 -11.05 14.14 5.45
CA ARG A 26 -9.61 13.84 5.49
C ARG A 26 -9.12 13.26 4.15
N PRO A 27 -7.88 13.58 3.73
CA PRO A 27 -7.35 13.13 2.45
C PRO A 27 -7.36 11.60 2.24
N GLU A 28 -7.21 10.80 3.30
CA GLU A 28 -7.16 9.33 3.20
C GLU A 28 -8.48 8.74 2.71
N GLN A 29 -9.60 9.48 2.82
CA GLN A 29 -10.87 9.08 2.21
C GLN A 29 -10.80 8.98 0.70
N ALA A 30 -9.91 9.76 0.05
CA ALA A 30 -9.75 9.74 -1.40
C ALA A 30 -9.33 8.34 -1.91
N VAL A 31 -8.45 7.63 -1.19
CA VAL A 31 -8.02 6.27 -1.57
C VAL A 31 -9.15 5.26 -1.43
N LEU A 32 -9.94 5.36 -0.36
CA LEU A 32 -11.09 4.48 -0.17
C LEU A 32 -12.16 4.70 -1.24
N GLY A 33 -12.45 5.97 -1.55
CA GLY A 33 -13.34 6.35 -2.64
C GLY A 33 -12.84 5.85 -3.99
N LEU A 34 -11.57 6.07 -4.31
CA LEU A 34 -10.96 5.62 -5.56
C LEU A 34 -11.07 4.10 -5.74
N ARG A 35 -10.72 3.32 -4.71
CA ARG A 35 -10.81 1.86 -4.74
C ARG A 35 -12.23 1.38 -4.98
N LYS A 36 -13.20 1.97 -4.28
CA LYS A 36 -14.63 1.66 -4.44
C LYS A 36 -15.10 1.96 -5.86
N GLU A 37 -14.80 3.15 -6.37
CA GLU A 37 -15.25 3.62 -7.69
C GLU A 37 -14.62 2.87 -8.87
N LEU A 38 -13.43 2.29 -8.67
CA LEU A 38 -12.74 1.48 -9.66
C LEU A 38 -12.96 -0.03 -9.48
N GLY A 39 -13.72 -0.46 -8.47
CA GLY A 39 -13.99 -1.88 -8.23
C GLY A 39 -12.76 -2.70 -7.84
N LEU A 40 -11.76 -2.09 -7.20
CA LEU A 40 -10.49 -2.73 -6.86
C LEU A 40 -10.64 -3.63 -5.63
N PHE A 41 -11.06 -4.88 -5.84
CA PHE A 41 -11.31 -5.84 -4.76
C PHE A 41 -10.07 -6.62 -4.32
N ALA A 42 -9.14 -6.91 -5.24
CA ALA A 42 -7.92 -7.66 -4.94
C ALA A 42 -6.76 -6.71 -4.65
N ASN A 43 -6.05 -6.92 -3.53
CA ASN A 43 -4.89 -6.11 -3.18
C ASN A 43 -3.64 -6.97 -3.03
N LEU A 44 -2.82 -7.00 -4.06
CA LEU A 44 -1.59 -7.77 -4.10
C LEU A 44 -0.46 -7.03 -3.35
N ARG A 45 0.05 -7.63 -2.27
CA ARG A 45 1.17 -7.11 -1.46
C ARG A 45 2.28 -8.17 -1.35
N PRO A 46 3.26 -8.18 -2.27
CA PRO A 46 4.40 -9.07 -2.16
C PRO A 46 5.28 -8.68 -0.97
N ALA A 47 5.65 -9.67 -0.15
CA ALA A 47 6.66 -9.54 0.88
C ALA A 47 7.84 -10.44 0.50
N LYS A 48 8.98 -9.81 0.18
CA LYS A 48 10.20 -10.49 -0.24
C LYS A 48 11.41 -9.83 0.40
N VAL A 49 12.32 -10.64 0.93
CA VAL A 49 13.65 -10.18 1.35
C VAL A 49 14.60 -10.39 0.18
N PHE A 50 15.34 -9.33 -0.17
CA PHE A 50 16.37 -9.40 -1.21
C PHE A 50 17.69 -9.87 -0.62
N GLU A 51 18.46 -10.60 -1.43
CA GLU A 51 19.77 -11.10 -1.03
C GLU A 51 20.68 -9.94 -0.56
N GLY A 52 21.28 -10.12 0.60
CA GLY A 52 22.14 -9.11 1.24
C GLY A 52 21.37 -8.03 2.01
N MET A 53 20.04 -8.07 2.05
CA MET A 53 19.19 -7.16 2.83
C MET A 53 18.56 -7.82 4.06
N GLU A 54 18.96 -9.03 4.42
CA GLU A 54 18.39 -9.80 5.52
C GLU A 54 18.51 -9.06 6.87
N TYR A 55 19.56 -8.27 7.02
CA TYR A 55 19.83 -7.47 8.22
C TYR A 55 18.82 -6.32 8.45
N LEU A 56 18.02 -5.96 7.44
CA LEU A 56 16.92 -5.00 7.58
C LEU A 56 15.65 -5.64 8.17
N SER A 57 15.59 -6.98 8.21
CA SER A 57 14.52 -7.71 8.84
C SER A 57 14.69 -7.74 10.36
N PRO A 58 13.62 -7.67 11.16
CA PRO A 58 13.69 -7.94 12.59
C PRO A 58 13.92 -9.43 12.92
N LEU A 59 13.89 -10.32 11.92
CA LEU A 59 14.10 -11.76 12.10
C LEU A 59 15.57 -12.14 11.95
N ARG A 60 15.93 -13.33 12.45
CA ARG A 60 17.25 -13.90 12.18
C ARG A 60 17.46 -14.09 10.67
N PRO A 61 18.66 -13.81 10.12
CA PRO A 61 18.91 -13.83 8.68
C PRO A 61 18.53 -15.16 7.98
N GLU A 62 18.76 -16.30 8.64
CA GLU A 62 18.43 -17.63 8.12
C GLU A 62 16.92 -17.90 8.03
N VAL A 63 16.10 -17.08 8.70
CA VAL A 63 14.64 -17.08 8.58
C VAL A 63 14.21 -16.04 7.54
N ALA A 64 14.75 -14.82 7.62
CA ALA A 64 14.39 -13.71 6.75
C ALA A 64 14.67 -14.01 5.26
N SER A 65 15.80 -14.65 4.96
CA SER A 65 16.21 -15.03 3.59
C SER A 65 15.22 -15.96 2.86
N LYS A 66 14.31 -16.60 3.60
CA LYS A 66 13.29 -17.51 3.02
C LYS A 66 11.97 -16.81 2.70
N ILE A 67 11.84 -15.52 3.00
CA ILE A 67 10.61 -14.77 2.78
C ILE A 67 10.47 -14.43 1.30
N ASP A 68 9.55 -15.13 0.64
CA ASP A 68 9.02 -14.81 -0.69
C ASP A 68 7.55 -15.23 -0.73
N MET A 69 6.64 -14.28 -0.48
CA MET A 69 5.21 -14.57 -0.39
C MET A 69 4.34 -13.44 -0.94
N MET A 70 3.19 -13.81 -1.47
CA MET A 70 2.15 -12.88 -1.94
C MET A 70 0.98 -12.88 -0.95
N ILE A 71 0.67 -11.72 -0.39
CA ILE A 71 -0.56 -11.50 0.37
C ILE A 71 -1.59 -10.93 -0.60
N VAL A 72 -2.80 -11.51 -0.63
CA VAL A 72 -3.91 -11.15 -1.52
C VAL A 72 -5.09 -10.66 -0.71
#